data_AF-A0A200Q7A1-F1
#
_entry.id   AF-A0A200Q7A1-F1
#
_cell.length_a   1.000
_cell.length_b   1.000
_cell.length_c   1.000
_cell.angle_alpha   90.00
_cell.angle_beta   90.00
_cell.angle_gamma   90.00
#
_symmetry.space_group_name_H-M   'P 1'
#
loop_
_entity.id
_entity.type
_entity.pdbx_description
1 polymer ?
#
loop_
_entity_poly.entity_id
_entity_poly.type
_entity_poly.pdbx_seq_one_letter_code
_entity_poly.pdbx_strand_id
1 'polypeptide(L)' 'MADSSSSSPKGTDSILLYFNKAKRIAHQLAQASKPVDDDDLRMFILAGLPLEYGPFKASLSTRMESISSNDLLSLFD' A
#
# COMPACT_ATOMS: atom_id res chain seq x y z
N MET A 1 6.74 33.76 -21.79
CA MET A 1 5.72 32.85 -21.19
C MET A 1 6.48 31.76 -20.47
N ALA A 2 6.38 31.71 -19.14
CA ALA A 2 7.04 30.70 -18.33
C ALA A 2 6.20 29.43 -18.34
N ASP A 3 6.75 28.37 -18.92
CA ASP A 3 6.21 27.02 -18.83
C ASP A 3 6.87 26.29 -17.65
N SER A 4 6.19 25.25 -17.19
CA SER A 4 6.63 24.19 -16.28
C SER A 4 6.30 24.41 -14.80
N SER A 5 5.04 24.11 -14.49
CA SER A 5 4.52 23.70 -13.20
C SER A 5 5.39 22.61 -12.55
N SER A 6 6.23 22.98 -11.59
CA SER A 6 7.00 22.05 -10.75
C SER A 6 6.12 21.44 -9.65
N SER A 7 5.04 20.76 -10.01
CA SER A 7 4.30 19.92 -9.07
C SER A 7 5.10 18.66 -8.81
N SER A 8 6.05 18.74 -7.87
CA SER A 8 6.87 17.61 -7.45
C SER A 8 5.94 16.57 -6.80
N PRO A 9 5.93 15.30 -7.22
CA PRO A 9 5.18 14.23 -6.55
C PRO A 9 5.87 13.80 -5.23
N LYS A 10 6.25 14.76 -4.38
CA LYS A 10 6.98 14.51 -3.13
C LYS A 10 6.19 13.64 -2.13
N GLY A 11 4.86 13.57 -2.25
CA GLY A 11 4.00 12.78 -1.38
C GLY A 11 3.75 11.33 -1.84
N THR A 12 3.89 11.05 -3.14
CA THR A 12 3.59 9.72 -3.68
C THR A 12 4.79 8.78 -3.51
N ASP A 13 6.00 9.30 -3.69
CA ASP A 13 7.24 8.55 -3.53
C ASP A 13 7.44 8.05 -2.09
N SER A 14 7.01 8.83 -1.09
CA SER A 14 7.14 8.49 0.33
C SER A 14 6.18 7.38 0.77
N ILE A 15 4.93 7.39 0.27
CA ILE A 15 3.95 6.32 0.53
C ILE A 15 4.39 5.01 -0.11
N LEU A 16 4.83 5.06 -1.37
CA LEU A 16 5.25 3.87 -2.10
C LEU A 16 6.49 3.24 -1.43
N LEU A 17 7.40 4.07 -0.94
CA LEU A 17 8.54 3.63 -0.14
C LEU A 17 8.10 2.98 1.19
N TYR A 18 7.14 3.57 1.89
CA TYR A 18 6.59 3.01 3.13
C TYR A 18 5.92 1.64 2.89
N PHE A 19 5.10 1.54 1.85
CA PHE A 19 4.42 0.30 1.48
C PHE A 19 5.41 -0.82 1.11
N ASN A 20 6.43 -0.50 0.31
CA ASN A 20 7.49 -1.46 -0.04
C ASN A 20 8.26 -1.92 1.20
N LYS A 21 8.51 -1.02 2.16
CA LYS A 21 9.16 -1.37 3.43
C LYS A 21 8.30 -2.33 4.25
N ALA A 22 6.99 -2.07 4.38
CA ALA A 22 6.07 -2.94 5.10
C ALA A 22 5.99 -4.34 4.45
N LYS A 23 5.86 -4.41 3.12
CA LYS A 23 5.89 -5.67 2.37
C LYS A 23 7.18 -6.46 2.57
N ARG A 24 8.33 -5.77 2.53
CA ARG A 24 9.63 -6.41 2.77
C ARG A 24 9.69 -7.03 4.16
N ILE A 25 9.21 -6.33 5.19
CA ILE A 25 9.17 -6.85 6.57
C ILE A 25 8.26 -8.09 6.64
N ALA A 26 7.06 -8.03 6.06
CA ALA A 26 6.14 -9.18 6.01
C ALA A 26 6.77 -10.40 5.31
N HIS A 27 7.48 -10.16 4.21
CA HIS A 27 8.22 -11.21 3.51
C HIS A 27 9.33 -11.83 4.37
N GLN A 28 10.12 -11.01 5.07
CA GLN A 28 11.15 -11.50 5.99
C GLN A 28 10.55 -12.30 7.15
N LEU A 29 9.39 -11.89 7.67
CA LEU A 29 8.66 -12.62 8.70
C LEU A 29 8.15 -13.97 8.18
N ALA A 30 7.61 -14.03 6.96
CA ALA A 30 7.23 -15.27 6.30
C ALA A 30 8.43 -16.22 6.12
N GLN A 31 9.59 -15.71 5.72
CA GLN A 31 10.84 -16.49 5.63
C GLN A 31 11.30 -17.03 6.99
N ALA A 32 11.01 -16.32 8.08
CA ALA A 32 11.29 -16.75 9.45
C ALA A 32 10.22 -17.70 10.03
N SER A 33 9.39 -18.32 9.18
CA SER A 33 8.24 -19.15 9.56
C SER A 33 7.21 -18.45 10.44
N LYS A 34 7.10 -17.11 10.30
CA LYS A 34 6.11 -16.26 10.97
C LYS A 34 5.36 -15.41 9.93
N PRO A 35 4.57 -16.01 9.02
CA PRO A 35 3.84 -15.24 8.03
C PRO A 35 2.88 -14.24 8.71
N VAL A 36 2.75 -13.07 8.10
CA VAL A 36 1.75 -12.07 8.48
C VAL A 36 0.58 -12.23 7.54
N ASP A 37 -0.63 -12.30 8.08
CA ASP A 37 -1.85 -12.34 7.26
C ASP A 37 -1.98 -11.05 6.45
N ASP A 38 -2.57 -11.14 5.27
CA ASP A 38 -2.81 -9.99 4.41
C ASP A 38 -3.71 -8.96 5.13
N ASP A 39 -4.67 -9.39 5.95
CA ASP A 39 -5.48 -8.50 6.78
C ASP A 39 -4.68 -7.77 7.86
N ASP A 40 -3.77 -8.48 8.54
CA ASP A 40 -2.89 -7.89 9.56
C ASP A 40 -1.90 -6.91 8.93
N LEU A 41 -1.32 -7.26 7.77
CA LEU A 41 -0.43 -6.39 7.02
C LEU A 41 -1.16 -5.13 6.55
N ARG A 42 -2.42 -5.26 6.12
CA ARG A 42 -3.29 -4.14 5.75
C ARG A 42 -3.51 -3.20 6.94
N MET A 43 -3.92 -3.74 8.08
CA MET A 43 -4.11 -2.95 9.30
C MET A 43 -2.81 -2.26 9.73
N PHE A 44 -1.68 -2.95 9.66
CA PHE A 44 -0.37 -2.39 10.02
C PHE A 44 0.00 -1.19 9.14
N ILE A 45 -0.18 -1.32 7.82
CA ILE A 45 0.10 -0.25 6.85
C ILE A 45 -0.84 0.94 7.10
N LEU A 46 -2.14 0.69 7.24
CA LEU A 46 -3.15 1.72 7.49
C LEU A 46 -2.95 2.43 8.84
N ALA A 47 -2.53 1.71 9.86
CA ALA A 47 -2.26 2.25 11.20
C ALA A 47 -1.01 3.14 11.22
N GLY A 48 0.02 2.82 10.43
CA GLY A 48 1.25 3.60 10.37
C GLY A 48 1.22 4.83 9.46
N LEU A 49 0.14 5.04 8.72
CA LEU A 49 -0.07 6.23 7.88
C LEU A 49 -0.58 7.42 8.73
N PRO A 50 0.04 8.61 8.63
CA PRO A 50 -0.45 9.84 9.27
C PRO A 50 -1.88 10.20 8.85
N LEU A 51 -2.59 10.97 9.69
CA LEU A 51 -3.99 11.36 9.47
C LEU A 51 -4.22 12.09 8.13
N GLU A 52 -3.21 12.84 7.67
CA GLU A 52 -3.25 13.58 6.40
C GLU A 52 -3.42 12.67 5.17
N TYR A 53 -3.10 11.38 5.32
CA TYR A 53 -3.33 10.36 4.30
C TYR A 53 -4.69 9.70 4.41
N GLY A 54 -5.65 10.27 5.14
CA GLY A 54 -7.03 9.78 5.28
C GLY A 54 -7.70 9.40 3.95
N PRO A 55 -7.67 10.25 2.91
CA PRO A 55 -8.22 9.92 1.59
C PRO A 55 -7.50 8.72 0.92
N PHE A 56 -6.19 8.59 1.15
CA PHE A 56 -5.40 7.46 0.65
C PHE A 56 -5.73 6.17 1.41
N LYS A 57 -5.90 6.24 2.74
CA LYS A 57 -6.36 5.11 3.58
C LYS A 57 -7.72 4.59 3.10
N ALA A 58 -8.67 5.49 2.85
CA ALA A 58 -9.99 5.13 2.32
C ALA A 58 -9.87 4.45 0.94
N SER A 59 -9.12 5.05 0.02
CA SER A 59 -8.88 4.48 -1.32
C SER A 59 -8.20 3.11 -1.27
N LEU A 60 -7.22 2.94 -0.38
CA LEU A 60 -6.51 1.68 -0.19
C LEU A 60 -7.44 0.61 0.41
N SER A 61 -8.22 0.94 1.44
CA SER A 61 -9.24 0.05 2.01
C SER A 61 -10.23 -0.41 0.94
N THR A 62 -10.78 0.51 0.14
CA THR A 62 -11.73 0.18 -0.94
C THR A 62 -11.09 -0.68 -2.03
N ARG A 63 -9.86 -0.36 -2.47
CA ARG A 63 -9.17 -1.19 -3.48
C ARG A 63 -8.82 -2.58 -2.95
N MET A 64 -8.47 -2.68 -1.68
CA MET A 64 -8.13 -3.95 -1.03
C MET A 64 -9.37 -4.79 -0.68
N GLU A 65 -10.52 -4.16 -0.44
CA GLU A 65 -11.83 -4.85 -0.36
C GLU A 65 -12.33 -5.29 -1.74
N SER A 66 -12.04 -4.51 -2.79
CA SER A 66 -12.48 -4.84 -4.16
C SER A 66 -11.70 -5.99 -4.80
N ILE A 67 -10.51 -6.30 -4.29
CA ILE A 67 -9.75 -7.48 -4.72
C ILE A 67 -10.16 -8.63 -3.80
N SER A 68 -11.28 -9.25 -4.13
CA SER A 68 -11.60 -10.59 -3.64
C SER A 68 -10.44 -11.51 -4.00
N SER A 69 -10.01 -12.39 -3.07
CA SER A 69 -8.97 -13.40 -3.33
C SER A 69 -9.24 -14.26 -4.57
N ASN A 70 -10.48 -14.28 -5.07
CA ASN A 70 -10.87 -14.96 -6.31
C ASN A 70 -10.55 -14.18 -7.61
N ASP A 71 -10.49 -12.85 -7.59
CA ASP A 71 -10.45 -12.06 -8.83
C ASP A 71 -9.02 -11.75 -9.30
N LEU A 72 -8.00 -11.94 -8.45
CA LEU A 72 -6.59 -11.78 -8.79
C LEU A 72 -6.11 -12.70 -9.92
N LEU A 73 -6.78 -13.85 -10.13
CA LEU A 73 -6.47 -14.80 -11.19
C LEU A 73 -7.11 -14.43 -12.53
N SER A 74 -8.21 -13.67 -12.55
CA SER A 74 -8.89 -13.25 -13.80
C SER A 74 -8.19 -12.10 -14.52
N LEU A 75 -7.22 -11.43 -13.87
CA LEU A 75 -6.44 -10.35 -14.47
C LEU A 75 -5.34 -10.88 -15.43
N PHE A 76 -5.12 -12.20 -15.45
CA PHE A 76 -4.07 -12.87 -16.23
C PHE A 76 -4.63 -13.80 -17.34
N ASP A 77 -5.95 -13.78 -17.59
CA ASP A 77 -6.62 -14.51 -18.69
C ASP A 77 -7.04 -13.53 -19.80
#